data_AF-A0A6N7ZTB0-F1
#
_entry.id   AF-A0A6N7ZTB0-F1
#
_cell.length_a   1.000
_cell.length_b   1.000
_cell.length_c   1.000
_cell.angle_alpha   90.00
_cell.angle_beta   90.00
_cell.angle_gamma   90.00
#
_symmetry.space_group_name_H-M   'P 1'
#
loop_
_entity.id
_entity.type
_entity.pdbx_description
1 polymer ?
#
loop_
_entity_poly.entity_id
_entity_poly.type
_entity_poly.pdbx_seq_one_letter_code
_entity_poly.pdbx_strand_id
1 'polypeptide(L)'
;MPIDYGRYPANWKSEIVPRILARAGNACEKCGLPNGESVTSVALRLSEDGKTKVRRFWFKEESDLTRMEPLIVRGSIKRVRVILTVAHLDHDEENAGIVDERLRAWCQHCHLTYDAEEKRKRMSGHREPQQRFRNGKSLLKHSYSCREESKK
;
A
#
# COMPACT_ATOMS: atom_id res chain seq x y z
N MET A 1 -7.90 -4.11 2.23
CA MET A 1 -7.40 -5.30 1.49
C MET A 1 -7.90 -6.51 2.24
N PRO A 2 -8.95 -7.20 1.76
CA PRO A 2 -9.37 -8.47 2.34
C PRO A 2 -8.28 -9.51 2.09
N ILE A 3 -7.77 -10.14 3.15
CA ILE A 3 -6.89 -11.30 3.04
C ILE A 3 -7.78 -12.54 2.97
N ASP A 4 -7.58 -13.36 1.93
CA ASP A 4 -8.16 -14.70 1.88
C ASP A 4 -7.22 -15.68 2.59
N TYR A 5 -7.62 -16.08 3.79
CA TYR A 5 -6.87 -17.04 4.61
C TYR A 5 -6.93 -18.47 4.05
N GLY A 6 -7.81 -18.77 3.08
CA GLY A 6 -7.88 -20.07 2.42
C GLY A 6 -6.67 -20.37 1.51
N ARG A 7 -5.93 -19.34 1.10
CA ARG A 7 -4.70 -19.45 0.30
C ARG A 7 -3.44 -19.66 1.14
N TYR A 8 -3.59 -19.77 2.46
CA TYR A 8 -2.50 -19.95 3.41
C TYR A 8 -2.60 -21.34 4.05
N PRO A 9 -1.46 -21.94 4.43
CA PRO A 9 -1.47 -23.21 5.13
C PRO A 9 -2.14 -23.05 6.50
N ALA A 10 -2.73 -24.13 7.00
CA ALA A 10 -3.47 -24.13 8.28
C ALA A 10 -2.63 -23.65 9.47
N ASN A 11 -1.30 -23.85 9.42
CA ASN A 11 -0.38 -23.44 10.47
C ASN A 11 0.11 -21.98 10.38
N TRP A 12 -0.42 -21.18 9.46
CA TRP A 12 0.01 -19.79 9.25
C TRP A 12 -0.10 -18.93 10.53
N LYS A 13 -1.28 -18.90 11.15
CA LYS A 13 -1.52 -18.09 12.35
C LYS A 13 -0.96 -18.72 13.63
N SER A 14 -0.88 -20.05 13.68
CA SER A 14 -0.51 -20.79 14.89
C SER A 14 1.01 -20.96 15.05
N GLU A 15 1.75 -21.13 13.95
CA GLU A 15 3.17 -21.48 14.00
C GLU A 15 4.04 -20.46 13.25
N ILE A 16 3.69 -20.17 11.99
CA ILE A 16 4.55 -19.35 11.12
C ILE A 16 4.63 -17.91 11.62
N VAL A 17 3.49 -17.28 11.89
CA VAL A 17 3.48 -15.89 12.39
C VAL A 17 4.24 -15.75 13.71
N PRO A 18 3.97 -16.54 14.77
CA PRO A 18 4.74 -16.47 16.01
C PRO A 18 6.23 -16.73 15.81
N ARG A 19 6.61 -17.70 14.98
CA ARG A 19 8.02 -18.03 14.68
C ARG A 19 8.76 -16.85 14.06
N ILE A 20 8.17 -16.21 13.06
CA ILE A 20 8.78 -15.05 12.39
C ILE A 20 8.85 -13.84 13.31
N LEU A 21 7.83 -13.62 14.15
CA LEU A 21 7.86 -12.56 15.16
C LEU A 21 8.95 -12.80 16.22
N ALA A 22 9.11 -14.04 16.67
CA ALA A 22 10.17 -14.42 17.61
C ALA A 22 11.57 -14.21 16.99
N ARG A 23 11.76 -14.59 15.72
CA ARG A 23 13.00 -14.34 14.97
C ARG A 23 13.34 -12.85 14.91
N ALA A 24 12.34 -12.01 14.69
CA ALA A 24 12.51 -10.57 14.59
C ALA A 24 12.60 -9.85 15.96
N GLY A 25 12.68 -10.60 17.07
CA GLY A 25 12.75 -10.01 18.42
C GLY A 25 11.51 -9.19 18.79
N ASN A 26 10.35 -9.53 18.22
CA ASN A 26 9.09 -8.80 18.38
C ASN A 26 9.19 -7.31 17.98
N ALA A 27 10.07 -6.99 17.02
CA ALA A 27 10.25 -5.67 16.44
C ALA A 27 10.17 -5.69 14.91
N CYS A 28 9.86 -4.54 14.31
CA CYS A 28 9.83 -4.42 12.85
C CYS A 28 11.24 -4.50 12.27
N GLU A 29 11.51 -5.42 11.35
CA GLU A 29 12.83 -5.58 10.71
C GLU A 29 13.25 -4.39 9.82
N LYS A 30 12.32 -3.47 9.49
CA LYS A 30 12.58 -2.30 8.66
C LYS A 30 12.79 -1.01 9.46
N CYS A 31 11.97 -0.77 10.49
CA CYS A 31 12.02 0.47 11.26
C CYS A 31 12.36 0.28 12.74
N GLY A 32 12.50 -0.96 13.21
CA GLY A 32 12.84 -1.27 14.61
C GLY A 32 11.72 -1.08 15.62
N LEU A 33 10.53 -0.62 15.21
CA LEU A 33 9.44 -0.37 16.15
C LEU A 33 8.94 -1.68 16.81
N PRO A 34 8.83 -1.73 18.14
CA PRO A 34 8.37 -2.91 18.86
C PRO A 34 6.87 -3.13 18.71
N ASN A 35 6.45 -4.40 18.76
CA ASN A 35 5.05 -4.80 18.66
C ASN A 35 4.25 -4.36 19.89
N GLY A 36 3.02 -3.87 19.67
CA GLY A 36 2.09 -3.49 20.74
C GLY A 36 2.34 -2.11 21.36
N GLU A 37 3.46 -1.46 21.06
CA GLU A 37 3.79 -0.16 21.63
C GLU A 37 2.98 0.98 20.97
N SER A 38 2.70 2.03 21.74
CA SER A 38 1.96 3.20 21.25
C SER A 38 2.95 4.22 20.72
N VAL A 39 2.87 4.53 19.43
CA VAL A 39 3.76 5.48 18.75
C VAL A 39 2.98 6.70 18.26
N THR A 40 3.72 7.77 18.03
CA THR A 40 3.16 9.00 17.48
C THR A 40 3.32 8.99 15.96
N SER A 41 2.18 9.04 15.28
CA SER A 41 2.09 9.06 13.83
C SER A 41 1.88 10.48 13.33
N VAL A 42 2.81 10.98 12.52
CA VAL A 42 2.79 12.34 11.98
C VAL A 42 2.88 12.32 10.46
N ALA A 43 2.30 13.32 9.80
CA ALA A 43 2.52 13.54 8.38
C ALA A 43 3.59 14.62 8.20
N LEU A 44 4.61 14.32 7.42
CA LEU A 44 5.71 15.22 7.12
C LEU A 44 5.64 15.70 5.68
N ARG A 45 5.92 16.99 5.47
CA ARG A 45 6.15 17.58 4.15
C ARG A 45 7.62 17.43 3.81
N LEU A 46 7.91 16.62 2.80
CA LEU A 46 9.26 16.40 2.29
C LEU A 46 9.36 17.02 0.90
N SER A 47 10.45 17.73 0.64
CA SER A 47 10.76 18.22 -0.71
C SER A 47 11.65 17.19 -1.40
N GLU A 48 11.17 16.62 -2.50
CA GLU A 48 11.90 15.62 -3.28
C GLU A 48 11.73 16.00 -4.77
N ASP A 49 12.84 16.17 -5.49
CA ASP A 49 12.86 16.62 -6.90
C ASP A 49 12.10 17.94 -7.16
N GLY A 50 12.21 18.89 -6.23
CA GLY A 50 11.51 20.19 -6.31
C GLY A 50 9.99 20.09 -6.09
N LYS A 51 9.47 18.92 -5.71
CA LYS A 51 8.05 18.71 -5.42
C LYS A 51 7.85 18.44 -3.94
N THR A 52 6.88 19.14 -3.34
CA THR A 52 6.46 18.86 -1.97
C THR A 52 5.60 17.60 -1.94
N LYS A 53 6.10 16.53 -1.32
CA LYS A 53 5.37 15.28 -1.07
C LYS A 53 5.04 15.17 0.41
N VAL A 54 3.81 14.76 0.72
CA VAL A 54 3.41 14.46 2.10
C VAL A 54 3.55 12.96 2.32
N ARG A 55 4.35 12.56 3.31
CA ARG A 55 4.51 11.17 3.73
C ARG A 55 4.24 11.02 5.21
N ARG A 56 3.71 9.87 5.61
CA ARG A 56 3.42 9.57 7.01
C ARG A 56 4.61 8.84 7.64
N PHE A 57 4.94 9.18 8.88
CA PHE A 57 6.02 8.56 9.66
C PHE A 57 5.55 8.28 11.08
N TRP A 58 6.12 7.24 11.69
CA TRP A 58 5.83 6.81 13.05
C TRP A 58 7.09 7.00 13.89
N PHE A 59 6.97 7.74 14.99
CA PHE A 59 8.05 8.03 15.92
C PHE A 59 7.70 7.48 17.30
N LYS A 60 8.67 6.83 17.94
CA LYS A 60 8.55 6.34 19.30
C LYS A 60 8.87 7.46 20.30
N GLU A 61 9.99 8.14 20.08
CA GLU A 61 10.52 9.16 20.99
C GLU A 61 9.99 10.56 20.65
N GLU A 62 9.85 11.38 21.68
CA GLU A 62 9.43 12.79 21.52
C GLU A 62 10.53 13.65 20.89
N SER A 63 11.80 13.32 21.12
CA SER A 63 12.94 14.01 20.50
C SER A 63 12.89 13.98 18.96
N ASP A 64 12.46 12.85 18.40
CA ASP A 64 12.27 12.72 16.96
C ASP A 64 11.12 13.58 16.45
N LEU A 65 10.08 13.78 17.26
CA LEU A 65 8.99 14.69 16.93
C LEU A 65 9.49 16.14 16.92
N THR A 66 10.25 16.56 17.93
CA THR A 66 10.83 17.91 17.99
C THR A 66 11.75 18.18 16.82
N ARG A 67 12.62 17.23 16.47
CA ARG A 67 13.52 17.35 15.32
C ARG A 67 12.77 17.51 13.99
N MET A 68 11.62 16.86 13.86
CA MET A 68 10.83 16.86 12.63
C MET A 68 9.70 17.88 12.63
N GLU A 69 9.47 18.58 13.74
CA GLU A 69 8.43 19.59 13.95
C GLU A 69 8.26 20.60 12.79
N PRO A 70 9.32 21.23 12.25
CA PRO A 70 9.17 22.18 11.14
C PRO A 70 8.59 21.55 9.87
N LEU A 71 8.70 20.22 9.72
CA LEU A 71 8.18 19.46 8.59
C LEU A 71 6.79 18.88 8.86
N ILE A 72 6.32 18.90 10.11
CA ILE A 72 5.02 18.34 10.49
C ILE A 72 3.88 19.14 9.88
N VAL A 73 2.98 18.44 9.20
CA VAL A 73 1.69 18.99 8.78
C VAL A 73 0.87 19.25 10.05
N ARG A 74 0.53 20.52 10.28
CA ARG A 74 -0.33 20.95 11.40
C ARG A 74 -1.59 20.09 11.51
N GLY A 75 -1.89 19.61 12.72
CA GLY A 75 -3.06 18.78 13.02
C GLY A 75 -2.98 17.32 12.54
N SER A 76 -1.83 16.85 12.05
CA SER A 76 -1.68 15.48 11.52
C SER A 76 -1.21 14.42 12.53
N ILE A 77 -0.91 14.86 13.76
CA ILE A 77 -0.41 14.05 14.87
C ILE A 77 -1.52 13.12 15.37
N LYS A 78 -1.26 11.82 15.40
CA LYS A 78 -2.19 10.79 15.89
C LYS A 78 -1.43 9.74 16.68
N ARG A 79 -2.00 9.24 17.78
CA ARG A 79 -1.47 8.06 18.47
C ARG A 79 -1.94 6.79 17.78
N VAL A 80 -1.02 5.87 17.50
CA VAL A 80 -1.31 4.59 16.85
C VAL A 80 -0.60 3.47 17.58
N ARG A 81 -1.28 2.33 17.74
CA ARG A 81 -0.65 1.12 18.27
C ARG A 81 0.10 0.40 17.15
N VAL A 82 1.37 0.10 17.38
CA VAL A 82 2.17 -0.70 16.45
C VAL A 82 1.66 -2.13 16.47
N ILE A 83 1.24 -2.62 15.31
CA ILE A 83 0.91 -4.03 15.10
C ILE A 83 1.89 -4.57 14.07
N LEU A 84 2.65 -5.60 14.46
CA LEU A 84 3.49 -6.33 13.52
C LEU A 84 2.63 -7.29 12.69
N THR A 85 2.97 -7.37 11.42
CA THR A 85 2.36 -8.22 10.41
C THR A 85 3.48 -8.95 9.67
N VAL A 86 3.19 -10.16 9.21
CA VAL A 86 4.12 -10.91 8.36
C VAL A 86 3.82 -10.55 6.90
N ALA A 87 4.86 -10.11 6.19
CA ALA A 87 4.78 -9.72 4.78
C ALA A 87 5.66 -10.64 3.94
N HIS A 88 5.19 -10.97 2.74
CA HIS A 88 5.98 -11.67 1.73
C HIS A 88 6.83 -10.67 0.94
N LEU A 89 8.10 -11.00 0.69
CA LEU A 89 8.99 -10.12 -0.07
C LEU A 89 8.70 -10.13 -1.58
N ASP A 90 8.39 -11.31 -2.13
CA ASP A 90 8.37 -11.50 -3.59
C ASP A 90 7.04 -11.14 -4.26
N HIS A 91 6.05 -10.61 -3.52
CA HIS A 91 4.67 -10.38 -4.01
C HIS A 91 4.05 -11.55 -4.79
N ASP A 92 4.56 -12.76 -4.57
CA ASP A 92 4.11 -13.97 -5.24
C ASP A 92 2.67 -14.27 -4.81
N GLU A 93 1.75 -14.22 -5.76
CA GLU A 93 0.34 -14.45 -5.51
C GLU A 93 0.05 -15.94 -5.29
N GLU A 94 0.93 -16.85 -5.72
CA GLU A 94 0.70 -18.30 -5.63
C GLU A 94 1.07 -18.88 -4.26
N ASN A 95 1.73 -18.10 -3.38
CA ASN A 95 2.22 -18.57 -2.07
C ASN A 95 2.97 -19.92 -2.15
N ALA A 96 3.59 -20.23 -3.30
CA ALA A 96 4.21 -21.51 -3.56
C ALA A 96 5.54 -21.61 -2.80
N GLY A 97 5.53 -22.38 -1.70
CA GLY A 97 6.70 -22.56 -0.85
C GLY A 97 6.90 -21.38 0.10
N ILE A 98 6.15 -21.37 1.20
CA ILE A 98 6.39 -20.46 2.33
C ILE A 98 7.70 -20.85 2.98
N VAL A 99 8.77 -20.17 2.59
CA VAL A 99 10.10 -20.27 3.19
C VAL A 99 10.31 -19.06 4.08
N ASP A 100 10.83 -19.27 5.28
CA ASP A 100 11.01 -18.22 6.30
C ASP A 100 11.85 -17.03 5.78
N GLU A 101 12.77 -17.26 4.85
CA GLU A 101 13.61 -16.23 4.23
C GLU A 101 12.83 -15.25 3.36
N ARG A 102 11.70 -15.67 2.80
CA ARG A 102 10.80 -14.83 2.00
C ARG A 102 9.82 -14.03 2.86
N LEU A 103 9.79 -14.31 4.17
CA LEU A 103 8.92 -13.65 5.13
C LEU A 103 9.67 -12.61 5.94
N ARG A 104 9.03 -11.46 6.15
CA ARG A 104 9.53 -10.42 7.04
C ARG A 104 8.49 -9.99 8.05
N ALA A 105 8.96 -9.67 9.26
CA ALA A 105 8.14 -9.06 10.30
C ALA A 105 8.15 -7.54 10.13
N TRP A 106 7.07 -7.00 9.58
CA TRP A 106 6.93 -5.55 9.37
C TRP A 106 5.73 -4.99 10.10
N CYS A 107 5.88 -3.78 10.65
CA CYS A 107 4.74 -3.05 11.19
C CYS A 107 3.76 -2.67 10.08
N GLN A 108 2.48 -2.47 10.44
CA GLN A 108 1.43 -2.03 9.51
C GLN A 108 1.87 -0.85 8.63
N HIS A 109 2.60 0.12 9.18
CA HIS A 109 3.08 1.26 8.42
C HIS A 109 4.10 0.88 7.34
N CYS A 110 5.12 0.11 7.70
CA CYS A 110 6.17 -0.33 6.78
C CYS A 110 5.61 -1.26 5.71
N HIS A 111 4.72 -2.17 6.10
CA HIS A 111 4.03 -3.09 5.19
C HIS A 111 3.15 -2.32 4.20
N LEU A 112 2.28 -1.43 4.66
CA LEU A 112 1.43 -0.62 3.77
C LEU A 112 2.22 0.28 2.83
N THR A 113 3.38 0.78 3.28
CA THR A 113 4.26 1.58 2.43
C THR A 113 4.90 0.74 1.32
N TYR A 114 5.25 -0.50 1.60
CA TYR A 114 5.78 -1.44 0.60
C TYR A 114 4.71 -1.80 -0.44
N ASP A 115 3.53 -2.22 0.03
CA ASP A 115 2.37 -2.52 -0.82
C ASP A 115 1.93 -1.35 -1.71
N ALA A 116 2.12 -0.12 -1.26
CA ALA A 116 1.70 1.06 -1.99
C ALA A 116 2.41 1.20 -3.34
N GLU A 117 3.65 0.69 -3.46
CA GLU A 117 4.40 0.73 -4.71
C GLU A 117 3.80 -0.21 -5.75
N GLU A 118 3.53 -1.47 -5.38
CA GLU A 118 2.87 -2.44 -6.26
C GLU A 118 1.46 -1.99 -6.67
N LYS A 119 0.70 -1.43 -5.71
CA LYS A 119 -0.61 -0.83 -6.02
C LYS A 119 -0.49 0.28 -7.04
N ARG A 120 0.54 1.13 -6.95
CA ARG A 120 0.79 2.18 -7.94
C ARG A 120 1.10 1.60 -9.32
N LYS A 121 1.92 0.54 -9.40
CA LYS A 121 2.24 -0.16 -10.67
C LYS A 121 1.00 -0.79 -11.30
N ARG A 122 0.18 -1.51 -10.52
CA ARG A 122 -1.09 -2.10 -10.98
C ARG A 122 -2.09 -1.03 -11.46
N MET A 123 -2.20 0.08 -10.74
CA MET A 123 -3.07 1.20 -11.14
C MET A 123 -2.59 1.90 -12.42
N SER A 124 -1.27 1.97 -12.67
CA SER A 124 -0.75 2.49 -13.94
C SER A 124 -0.97 1.53 -15.12
N GLY A 125 -0.97 0.20 -14.87
CA GLY A 125 -1.22 -0.82 -15.89
C GLY A 125 -2.71 -0.96 -16.28
N HIS A 126 -3.63 -0.74 -15.33
CA HIS A 126 -5.08 -0.78 -15.56
C HIS A 126 -5.69 0.52 -16.10
N ARG A 127 -4.91 1.40 -16.74
CA ARG A 127 -5.49 2.45 -17.59
C ARG A 127 -6.02 1.85 -18.89
N GLU A 128 -6.97 0.93 -18.78
CA GLU A 128 -7.90 0.69 -19.87
C GLU A 128 -8.73 1.98 -20.01
N PRO A 129 -8.81 2.61 -21.19
CA PRO A 129 -9.62 3.79 -21.36
C PRO A 129 -11.07 3.37 -21.16
N GLN A 130 -11.63 3.65 -19.98
CA GLN A 130 -13.06 3.54 -19.77
C GLN A 130 -13.73 4.37 -20.86
N GLN A 131 -14.43 3.69 -21.79
CA GLN A 131 -15.21 4.35 -22.83
C GLN A 131 -16.18 5.30 -22.13
N ARG A 132 -15.89 6.60 -22.22
CA ARG A 132 -16.76 7.64 -21.68
C ARG A 132 -17.96 7.74 -22.60
N PHE A 133 -19.03 7.00 -22.29
CA PHE A 133 -20.32 7.25 -22.90
C PHE A 133 -20.88 8.56 -22.32
N ARG A 134 -20.87 9.63 -23.11
CA ARG A 134 -21.60 10.86 -22.79
C ARG A 134 -22.98 10.76 -23.44
N ASN A 135 -24.03 10.77 -22.64
CA ASN A 135 -25.43 10.82 -23.08
C ASN A 135 -25.83 9.73 -24.10
N GLY A 136 -25.51 8.46 -23.82
CA GLY A 136 -26.13 7.32 -24.51
C GLY A 136 -25.90 7.21 -26.02
N LYS A 137 -24.88 7.87 -26.60
CA LYS A 137 -24.51 7.70 -28.01
C LYS A 137 -23.03 7.36 -28.14
N SER A 138 -22.77 6.19 -28.74
CA SER A 138 -21.44 5.77 -29.19
C SER A 138 -20.96 6.70 -30.31
N LEU A 139 -19.84 7.39 -30.11
CA LEU A 139 -19.12 8.12 -31.15
C LEU A 139 -18.18 7.17 -31.91
N LEU A 140 -18.69 6.06 -32.44
CA LEU A 140 -18.02 5.41 -33.56
C LEU A 140 -18.40 6.19 -34.82
N LYS A 141 -17.46 7.01 -35.28
CA LYS A 141 -17.47 7.59 -36.62
C LYS A 141 -17.31 6.44 -37.64
N HIS A 142 -18.41 5.89 -38.11
CA HIS A 142 -18.42 5.28 -39.44
C HIS A 142 -18.76 6.38 -40.45
N SER A 143 -17.72 6.76 -41.16
CA SER A 143 -17.73 7.59 -42.36
C SER A 143 -18.43 6.86 -43.52
N TYR A 144 -19.07 7.66 -44.41
CA TYR A 144 -19.68 7.31 -45.72
C TYR A 144 -21.03 6.56 -45.64
N SER A 145 -22.11 6.88 -46.36
CA SER A 145 -22.45 7.85 -47.40
C SER A 145 -23.98 7.90 -47.48
N CYS A 146 -24.60 9.09 -47.56
CA CYS A 146 -26.03 9.25 -47.77
C CYS A 146 -26.27 9.67 -49.23
N ARG A 147 -27.03 8.87 -49.99
CA ARG A 147 -28.04 9.39 -50.91
C ARG A 147 -29.00 8.30 -51.38
N GLU A 148 -30.22 8.35 -50.84
CA GLU A 148 -31.41 8.01 -51.62
C GLU A 148 -31.72 9.20 -52.54
N GLU A 149 -31.94 8.94 -53.83
CA GLU A 149 -32.72 9.84 -54.68
C GLU A 149 -34.07 9.18 -54.96
N SER A 150 -35.12 9.87 -54.51
CA SER A 150 -36.52 9.54 -54.79
C SER A 150 -36.89 9.87 -56.23
N LYS A 151 -37.71 8.98 -56.81
CA LYS A 151 -38.87 9.25 -57.67
C LYS A 151 -38.67 10.14 -58.92
N LYS A 152 -38.84 9.50 -60.07
CA LYS A 152 -39.94 9.83 -60.98
C LYS A 152 -40.74 8.57 -61.28
#